data_AF-A0AAW6PB91-F1
#
_entry.id   AF-A0AAW6PB91-F1
#
_cell.length_a   1.000
_cell.length_b   1.000
_cell.length_c   1.000
_cell.angle_alpha   90.00
_cell.angle_beta   90.00
_cell.angle_gamma   90.00
#
_symmetry.space_group_name_H-M   'P 1'
#
loop_
_entity.id
_entity.type
_entity.pdbx_description
1 polymer ?
#
loop_
_entity_poly.entity_id
_entity_poly.type
_entity_poly.pdbx_seq_one_letter_code
_entity_poly.pdbx_strand_id
1 'polypeptide(L)'
;PAAAPASPPVSAEMTPPPAVTAGAAPAPAAEPVANPCMREGRRPVVLYTQIYSADEQRTARDFLKLLEGSGISTPGIENVVSAAARRGSPPPLPWPRPTFIYHARRDGECARWLAQKFSDRAVALPLAASLQASPGVIEFWLPAQAKPN
;
A
#
# COMPACT_ATOMS: atom_id res chain seq x y z
N PRO A 1 -44.56 85.38 12.93
CA PRO A 1 -44.36 84.98 14.34
C PRO A 1 -43.29 83.88 14.39
N ALA A 2 -42.38 83.97 15.36
CA ALA A 2 -41.17 83.16 15.49
C ALA A 2 -41.44 81.74 16.00
N ALA A 3 -40.62 80.75 15.57
CA ALA A 3 -39.65 80.03 16.42
C ALA A 3 -39.02 78.82 15.69
N ALA A 4 -37.72 78.96 15.35
CA ALA A 4 -36.55 78.07 15.54
C ALA A 4 -36.70 76.62 16.11
N PRO A 5 -35.66 75.75 16.14
CA PRO A 5 -34.38 75.67 15.36
C PRO A 5 -33.84 74.24 15.01
N ALA A 6 -32.77 74.21 14.21
CA ALA A 6 -31.55 73.36 14.22
C ALA A 6 -31.58 71.80 14.17
N SER A 7 -30.79 71.20 13.25
CA SER A 7 -29.75 70.16 13.50
C SER A 7 -29.10 69.56 12.21
N PRO A 8 -27.89 68.95 12.29
CA PRO A 8 -26.88 68.76 11.21
C PRO A 8 -26.97 67.42 10.42
N PRO A 9 -26.09 67.14 9.42
CA PRO A 9 -26.33 66.13 8.39
C PRO A 9 -25.97 64.69 8.80
N VAL A 10 -26.78 63.75 8.32
CA VAL A 10 -26.55 62.30 8.32
C VAL A 10 -25.55 61.92 7.23
N SER A 11 -24.38 61.41 7.60
CA SER A 11 -23.57 60.58 6.71
C SER A 11 -24.04 59.14 6.81
N ALA A 12 -24.43 58.59 5.67
CA ALA A 12 -24.81 57.21 5.48
C ALA A 12 -23.61 56.27 5.66
N GLU A 13 -23.81 55.15 6.33
CA GLU A 13 -22.97 53.98 6.12
C GLU A 13 -23.85 52.76 5.86
N MET A 14 -23.72 52.27 4.63
CA MET A 14 -24.49 51.21 4.02
C MET A 14 -24.02 49.87 4.58
N THR A 15 -24.90 49.17 5.30
CA THR A 15 -24.64 47.81 5.80
C THR A 15 -24.49 46.82 4.63
N PRO A 16 -23.45 45.97 4.59
CA PRO A 16 -23.33 44.95 3.56
C PRO A 16 -24.36 43.82 3.76
N PRO A 17 -24.81 43.15 2.67
CA PRO A 17 -25.71 42.01 2.77
C PRO A 17 -25.02 40.79 3.42
N PRO A 18 -25.79 39.87 4.04
CA PRO A 18 -25.24 38.66 4.62
C PRO A 18 -24.67 37.74 3.52
N ALA A 19 -23.49 37.21 3.76
CA ALA A 19 -22.85 36.21 2.93
C ALA A 19 -23.71 34.94 2.88
N VAL A 20 -24.15 34.56 1.68
CA VAL A 20 -24.69 33.23 1.40
C VAL A 20 -23.61 32.19 1.74
N THR A 21 -23.84 31.42 2.80
CA THR A 21 -23.04 30.25 3.10
C THR A 21 -23.32 29.22 2.01
N ALA A 22 -22.43 29.08 1.04
CA ALA A 22 -22.46 27.97 0.10
C ALA A 22 -22.32 26.69 0.93
N GLY A 23 -23.41 25.93 1.02
CA GLY A 23 -23.40 24.59 1.62
C GLY A 23 -22.34 23.77 0.90
N ALA A 24 -21.27 23.42 1.60
CA ALA A 24 -20.32 22.45 1.13
C ALA A 24 -21.08 21.16 0.87
N ALA A 25 -21.25 20.80 -0.41
CA ALA A 25 -21.72 19.49 -0.77
C ALA A 25 -20.83 18.46 -0.04
N PRO A 26 -21.40 17.43 0.60
CA PRO A 26 -20.60 16.38 1.18
C PRO A 26 -19.70 15.83 0.07
N ALA A 27 -18.38 15.87 0.30
CA ALA A 27 -17.44 15.19 -0.57
C ALA A 27 -17.92 13.74 -0.72
N PRO A 28 -17.88 13.15 -1.93
CA PRO A 28 -18.27 11.76 -2.11
C PRO A 28 -17.47 10.94 -1.09
N ALA A 29 -18.19 10.20 -0.24
CA ALA A 29 -17.57 9.27 0.69
C ALA A 29 -16.63 8.40 -0.14
N ALA A 30 -15.34 8.40 0.21
CA ALA A 30 -14.36 7.59 -0.48
C ALA A 30 -14.87 6.14 -0.45
N GLU A 31 -15.21 5.59 -1.62
CA GLU A 31 -15.58 4.19 -1.72
C GLU A 31 -14.45 3.37 -1.08
N PRO A 32 -14.76 2.35 -0.27
CA PRO A 32 -13.73 1.52 0.33
C PRO A 32 -12.86 1.00 -0.81
N VAL A 33 -11.58 1.36 -0.81
CA VAL A 33 -10.62 0.87 -1.81
C VAL A 33 -10.62 -0.64 -1.67
N ALA A 34 -11.30 -1.31 -2.59
CA ALA A 34 -11.45 -2.75 -2.56
C ALA A 34 -10.05 -3.36 -2.57
N ASN A 35 -9.75 -4.24 -1.61
CA ASN A 35 -8.46 -4.92 -1.59
C ASN A 35 -8.33 -5.75 -2.88
N PRO A 36 -7.42 -5.43 -3.81
CA PRO A 36 -7.32 -6.13 -5.09
C PRO A 36 -6.85 -7.58 -4.94
N CYS A 37 -6.37 -7.96 -3.75
CA CYS A 37 -6.02 -9.31 -3.37
C CYS A 37 -7.21 -10.16 -2.95
N MET A 38 -8.34 -9.55 -2.61
CA MET A 38 -9.58 -10.25 -2.27
C MET A 38 -10.48 -10.36 -3.48
N ARG A 39 -10.96 -11.58 -3.76
CA ARG A 39 -11.97 -11.81 -4.79
C ARG A 39 -13.05 -12.74 -4.27
N GLU A 40 -14.28 -12.32 -4.46
CA GLU A 40 -15.46 -13.03 -4.00
C GLU A 40 -15.52 -14.45 -4.59
N GLY A 41 -15.81 -15.44 -3.74
CA GLY A 41 -15.88 -16.85 -4.13
C GLY A 41 -14.53 -17.50 -4.48
N ARG A 42 -13.39 -16.86 -4.17
CA ARG A 42 -12.05 -17.40 -4.47
C ARG A 42 -11.24 -17.70 -3.21
N ARG A 43 -10.26 -18.57 -3.37
CA ARG A 43 -9.26 -18.81 -2.33
C ARG A 43 -8.43 -17.55 -2.10
N PRO A 44 -8.02 -17.27 -0.85
CA PRO A 44 -7.03 -16.23 -0.53
C PRO A 44 -5.80 -16.32 -1.42
N VAL A 45 -5.25 -15.16 -1.80
CA VAL A 45 -3.89 -15.09 -2.35
C VAL A 45 -2.91 -15.52 -1.26
N VAL A 46 -1.94 -16.34 -1.62
CA VAL A 46 -0.86 -16.79 -0.73
C VAL A 46 0.38 -15.95 -0.98
N LEU A 47 0.92 -15.34 0.06
CA LEU A 47 2.16 -14.55 0.03
C LEU A 47 3.30 -15.33 0.70
N TYR A 48 4.16 -15.96 -0.09
CA TYR A 48 5.38 -16.57 0.43
C TYR A 48 6.45 -15.49 0.57
N THR A 49 7.04 -15.35 1.76
CA THR A 49 8.08 -14.34 2.01
C THR A 49 9.46 -15.00 2.04
N GLN A 50 10.39 -14.49 1.24
CA GLN A 50 11.76 -14.97 1.11
C GLN A 50 12.75 -13.92 1.62
N ILE A 51 13.69 -14.38 2.45
CA ILE A 51 14.79 -13.58 3.00
C ILE A 51 16.14 -14.29 2.80
N TYR A 52 17.22 -13.52 2.81
CA TYR A 52 18.57 -14.05 2.61
C TYR A 52 19.31 -14.29 3.94
N SER A 53 19.01 -13.51 4.98
CA SER A 53 19.66 -13.58 6.29
C SER A 53 18.63 -13.47 7.42
N ALA A 54 19.09 -13.41 8.68
CA ALA A 54 18.20 -13.15 9.82
C ALA A 54 17.86 -11.64 9.96
N ASP A 55 18.66 -10.77 9.34
CA ASP A 55 18.55 -9.33 9.50
C ASP A 55 17.25 -8.78 8.87
N GLU A 56 16.78 -9.39 7.77
CA GLU A 56 15.52 -9.00 7.13
C GLU A 56 14.27 -9.51 7.86
N GLN A 57 14.43 -10.42 8.83
CA GLN A 57 13.30 -11.14 9.41
C GLN A 57 12.36 -10.23 10.20
N ARG A 58 12.88 -9.17 10.83
CA ARG A 58 12.05 -8.16 11.51
C ARG A 58 11.17 -7.42 10.51
N THR A 59 11.77 -6.86 9.45
CA THR A 59 11.05 -6.14 8.40
C THR A 59 9.98 -7.01 7.73
N ALA A 60 10.30 -8.28 7.45
CA ALA A 60 9.34 -9.23 6.92
C ALA A 60 8.15 -9.42 7.88
N ARG A 61 8.40 -9.70 9.17
CA ARG A 61 7.33 -9.90 10.16
C ARG A 61 6.46 -8.68 10.33
N ASP A 62 7.06 -7.49 10.38
CA ASP A 62 6.30 -6.26 10.57
C ASP A 62 5.37 -6.00 9.38
N PHE A 63 5.83 -6.27 8.15
CA PHE A 63 4.96 -6.21 6.99
C PHE A 63 3.86 -7.27 7.01
N LEU A 64 4.17 -8.52 7.37
CA LEU A 64 3.17 -9.58 7.45
C LEU A 64 2.07 -9.28 8.48
N LYS A 65 2.42 -8.65 9.61
CA LYS A 65 1.44 -8.16 10.60
C LYS A 65 0.50 -7.11 10.01
N LEU A 66 1.01 -6.20 9.17
CA LEU A 66 0.17 -5.20 8.47
C LEU A 66 -0.81 -5.83 7.47
N LEU A 67 -0.64 -7.10 7.11
CA LEU A 67 -1.52 -7.84 6.23
C LEU A 67 -2.53 -8.72 6.98
N GLU A 68 -2.45 -8.80 8.31
CA GLU A 68 -3.45 -9.51 9.11
C GLU A 68 -4.85 -8.93 8.87
N GLY A 69 -5.85 -9.79 8.72
CA GLY A 69 -7.23 -9.39 8.41
C GLY A 69 -7.47 -8.94 6.96
N SER A 70 -6.44 -8.85 6.11
CA SER A 70 -6.60 -8.45 4.70
C SER A 70 -7.12 -9.56 3.77
N GLY A 71 -7.37 -10.76 4.29
CA GLY A 71 -7.78 -11.90 3.47
C GLY A 71 -6.65 -12.52 2.63
N ILE A 72 -5.40 -12.17 2.92
CA ILE A 72 -4.19 -12.75 2.32
C ILE A 72 -3.64 -13.82 3.28
N SER A 73 -3.26 -14.97 2.74
CA SER A 73 -2.61 -16.04 3.50
C SER A 73 -1.10 -15.83 3.54
N THR A 74 -0.51 -15.83 4.73
CA THR A 74 0.91 -15.54 4.97
C THR A 74 1.58 -16.70 5.72
N PRO A 75 1.94 -17.81 5.04
CA PRO A 75 2.39 -19.06 5.68
C PRO A 75 3.72 -18.94 6.45
N GLY A 76 4.43 -17.82 6.35
CA GLY A 76 5.63 -17.52 7.11
C GLY A 76 6.74 -16.95 6.25
N ILE A 77 7.96 -17.01 6.81
CA ILE A 77 9.16 -16.44 6.20
C ILE A 77 10.19 -17.56 6.00
N GLU A 78 10.66 -17.72 4.77
CA GLU A 78 11.72 -18.67 4.42
C GLU A 78 13.06 -17.95 4.27
N ASN A 79 14.08 -18.43 4.97
CA ASN A 79 15.46 -18.06 4.68
C ASN A 79 16.01 -18.93 3.54
N VAL A 80 16.12 -18.36 2.34
CA VAL A 80 16.47 -19.11 1.12
C VAL A 80 17.91 -19.60 1.11
N VAL A 81 18.83 -18.90 1.80
CA VAL A 81 20.23 -19.32 1.91
C VAL A 81 20.34 -20.56 2.79
N SER A 82 19.65 -20.55 3.94
CA SER A 82 19.58 -21.68 4.87
C SER A 82 18.82 -22.87 4.26
N ALA A 83 17.79 -22.60 3.46
CA ALA A 83 17.08 -23.63 2.71
C ALA A 83 17.95 -24.26 1.61
N ALA A 84 18.66 -23.44 0.82
CA ALA A 84 19.56 -23.91 -0.21
C ALA A 84 20.72 -24.74 0.35
N ALA A 85 21.33 -24.29 1.46
CA ALA A 85 22.38 -25.02 2.16
C ALA A 85 21.92 -26.42 2.61
N ARG A 86 20.71 -26.55 3.17
CA ARG A 86 20.12 -27.85 3.55
C ARG A 86 19.86 -28.77 2.36
N ARG A 87 19.60 -28.22 1.18
CA ARG A 87 19.35 -28.96 -0.06
C ARG A 87 20.62 -29.27 -0.86
N GLY A 88 21.77 -28.73 -0.45
CA GLY A 88 23.03 -28.85 -1.20
C GLY A 88 23.02 -28.10 -2.54
N SER A 89 22.19 -27.06 -2.68
CA SER A 89 22.07 -26.25 -3.89
C SER A 89 22.66 -24.85 -3.68
N PRO A 90 23.12 -24.16 -4.74
CA PRO A 90 23.50 -22.76 -4.64
C PRO A 90 22.30 -21.90 -4.20
N PRO A 91 22.51 -20.85 -3.39
CA PRO A 91 21.45 -19.93 -3.02
C PRO A 91 21.01 -19.06 -4.23
N PRO A 92 19.76 -18.58 -4.24
CA PRO A 92 19.31 -17.61 -5.24
C PRO A 92 20.14 -16.33 -5.21
N LEU A 93 20.26 -15.67 -6.37
CA LEU A 93 20.88 -14.34 -6.44
C LEU A 93 20.01 -13.29 -5.73
N PRO A 94 20.61 -12.44 -4.88
CA PRO A 94 19.88 -11.38 -4.20
C PRO A 94 19.19 -10.40 -5.15
N TRP A 95 17.93 -10.08 -4.83
CA TRP A 95 17.23 -8.99 -5.48
C TRP A 95 17.77 -7.63 -4.99
N PRO A 96 17.96 -6.63 -5.87
CA PRO A 96 18.50 -5.33 -5.48
C PRO A 96 17.48 -4.44 -4.74
N ARG A 97 16.20 -4.83 -4.75
CA ARG A 97 15.10 -4.12 -4.10
C ARG A 97 13.97 -5.07 -3.73
N PRO A 98 13.05 -4.66 -2.83
CA PRO A 98 11.89 -5.47 -2.48
C PRO A 98 11.09 -5.83 -3.74
N THR A 99 10.85 -7.12 -3.95
CA THR A 99 10.29 -7.62 -5.21
C THR A 99 9.14 -8.56 -4.93
N PHE A 100 8.00 -8.29 -5.56
CA PHE A 100 6.80 -9.12 -5.53
C PHE A 100 6.65 -9.84 -6.86
N ILE A 101 6.83 -11.16 -6.88
CA ILE A 101 6.71 -11.98 -8.10
C ILE A 101 5.32 -12.61 -8.11
N TYR A 102 4.52 -12.33 -9.13
CA TYR A 102 3.18 -12.92 -9.29
C TYR A 102 3.18 -14.03 -10.33
N HIS A 103 2.56 -15.17 -10.00
CA HIS A 103 2.58 -16.36 -10.86
C HIS A 103 1.52 -16.33 -11.97
N ALA A 104 0.48 -15.50 -11.85
CA ALA A 104 -0.53 -15.34 -12.89
C ALA A 104 -0.85 -13.88 -13.16
N ARG A 105 -1.09 -13.53 -14.42
CA ARG A 105 -1.39 -12.15 -14.87
C ARG A 105 -2.49 -11.47 -14.05
N ARG A 106 -3.49 -12.25 -13.62
CA ARG A 106 -4.63 -11.78 -12.81
C ARG A 106 -4.24 -11.33 -11.40
N ASP A 107 -3.12 -11.82 -10.86
CA ASP A 107 -2.64 -11.52 -9.51
C ASP A 107 -1.71 -10.28 -9.51
N GLY A 108 -1.38 -9.75 -10.69
CA GLY A 108 -0.46 -8.62 -10.84
C GLY A 108 -0.95 -7.30 -10.23
N GLU A 109 -2.26 -7.11 -10.10
CA GLU A 109 -2.83 -5.94 -9.41
C GLU A 109 -2.64 -6.04 -7.89
N CYS A 110 -2.91 -7.20 -7.32
CA CYS A 110 -2.62 -7.49 -5.92
C CYS A 110 -1.12 -7.32 -5.62
N ALA A 111 -0.23 -7.84 -6.48
CA ALA A 111 1.21 -7.69 -6.31
C ALA A 111 1.67 -6.22 -6.33
N ARG A 112 1.11 -5.40 -7.24
CA ARG A 112 1.39 -3.95 -7.30
C ARG A 112 0.91 -3.23 -6.05
N TRP A 113 -0.28 -3.56 -5.57
CA TRP A 113 -0.82 -3.00 -4.33
C TRP A 113 0.05 -3.38 -3.12
N LEU A 114 0.48 -4.63 -3.02
CA LEU A 114 1.40 -5.09 -1.97
C LEU A 114 2.74 -4.35 -2.03
N ALA A 115 3.31 -4.17 -3.22
CA ALA A 115 4.54 -3.40 -3.40
C ALA A 115 4.39 -1.98 -2.88
N GLN A 116 3.33 -1.27 -3.29
CA GLN A 116 3.04 0.10 -2.83
C GLN A 116 2.82 0.17 -1.31
N LYS A 117 2.15 -0.82 -0.73
CA LYS A 117 1.94 -0.91 0.72
C LYS A 117 3.24 -1.15 1.49
N PHE A 118 4.21 -1.84 0.89
CA PHE A 118 5.52 -2.11 1.51
C PHE A 118 6.44 -0.88 1.44
N SER A 119 6.70 -0.35 0.24
CA SER A 119 7.56 0.81 0.01
C SER A 119 7.44 1.30 -1.44
N ASP A 120 7.67 2.60 -1.65
CA ASP A 120 7.89 3.27 -2.93
C ASP A 120 9.00 2.63 -3.81
N ARG A 121 9.96 1.93 -3.20
CA ARG A 121 11.07 1.27 -3.90
C ARG A 121 10.76 -0.18 -4.29
N ALA A 122 9.64 -0.72 -3.84
CA ALA A 122 9.25 -2.09 -4.16
C ALA A 122 8.73 -2.20 -5.59
N VAL A 123 8.96 -3.35 -6.21
CA VAL A 123 8.50 -3.63 -7.58
C VAL A 123 7.66 -4.89 -7.62
N ALA A 124 6.73 -4.96 -8.58
CA ALA A 124 5.94 -6.14 -8.87
C ALA A 124 6.24 -6.63 -10.28
N LEU A 125 6.64 -7.90 -10.42
CA LEU A 125 7.09 -8.51 -11.67
C LEU A 125 6.36 -9.82 -11.93
N PRO A 126 6.07 -10.18 -13.20
CA PRO A 126 5.56 -11.50 -13.51
C PRO A 126 6.63 -12.55 -13.25
N LEU A 127 6.23 -13.76 -12.83
CA LEU A 127 7.11 -14.92 -12.84
C LEU A 127 7.69 -15.13 -14.24
N ALA A 128 8.98 -15.44 -14.31
CA ALA A 128 9.63 -15.77 -15.58
C ALA A 128 8.90 -16.93 -16.27
N ALA A 129 8.69 -16.82 -17.58
CA ALA A 129 7.90 -17.78 -18.35
C ALA A 129 8.48 -19.22 -18.36
N SER A 130 9.76 -19.38 -18.03
CA SER A 130 10.44 -20.67 -17.90
C SER A 130 10.16 -21.40 -16.58
N LEU A 131 9.53 -20.74 -15.60
CA LEU A 131 9.27 -21.29 -14.28
C LEU A 131 7.80 -21.75 -14.15
N GLN A 132 7.58 -22.75 -13.31
CA GLN A 132 6.24 -23.28 -13.07
C GLN A 132 5.37 -22.26 -12.31
N ALA A 133 4.32 -21.78 -12.96
CA ALA A 133 3.33 -20.91 -12.35
C ALA A 133 2.41 -21.67 -11.38
N SER A 134 2.08 -21.01 -10.26
CA SER A 134 1.08 -21.43 -9.28
C SER A 134 0.06 -20.31 -9.09
N PRO A 135 -1.06 -20.29 -9.81
CA PRO A 135 -2.01 -19.19 -9.76
C PRO A 135 -2.55 -18.93 -8.34
N GLY A 136 -2.64 -17.66 -7.94
CA GLY A 136 -2.99 -17.27 -6.56
C GLY A 136 -1.80 -17.24 -5.60
N VAL A 137 -0.57 -17.45 -6.10
CA VAL A 137 0.66 -17.29 -5.34
C VAL A 137 1.37 -16.01 -5.76
N ILE A 138 1.86 -15.29 -4.75
CA ILE A 138 2.80 -14.19 -4.87
C ILE A 138 4.01 -14.51 -3.98
N GLU A 139 5.21 -14.34 -4.52
CA GLU A 139 6.45 -14.41 -3.77
C GLU A 139 6.90 -13.00 -3.41
N PHE A 140 7.33 -12.80 -2.16
CA PHE A 140 7.84 -11.53 -1.66
C PHE A 140 9.29 -11.68 -1.23
N TRP A 141 10.18 -11.09 -2.01
CA TRP A 141 11.62 -11.13 -1.82
C TRP A 141 12.10 -9.83 -1.19
N LEU A 142 12.67 -9.91 0.01
CA LEU A 142 13.41 -8.80 0.59
C LEU A 142 14.85 -8.78 0.07
N PRO A 143 15.42 -7.60 -0.24
CA PRO A 143 16.81 -7.51 -0.66
C PRO A 143 17.71 -7.91 0.52
N ALA A 144 18.82 -8.58 0.21
CA ALA A 144 19.85 -8.81 1.21
C ALA A 144 20.35 -7.46 1.72
N GLN A 145 20.32 -7.26 3.05
CA GLN A 145 20.93 -6.06 3.61
C GLN A 145 22.44 -6.11 3.33
N ALA A 146 22.99 -5.02 2.81
CA ALA A 146 24.43 -4.87 2.76
C ALA A 146 24.93 -4.90 4.22
N LYS A 147 25.82 -5.84 4.55
CA LYS A 147 26.49 -5.80 5.85
C LYS A 147 27.26 -4.47 5.95
N PRO A 148 27.03 -3.65 6.97
CA PRO A 148 27.92 -2.52 7.23
C PRO A 148 29.32 -3.11 7.48
N ASN A 149 30.30 -2.55 6.77
CA ASN A 149 31.70 -2.95 6.82
C ASN A 149 32.35 -2.51 8.14
#